data_AF-A0A952V107-F1
#
_entry.id   AF-A0A952V107-F1
#
_cell.length_a   1.000
_cell.length_b   1.000
_cell.length_c   1.000
_cell.angle_alpha   90.00
_cell.angle_beta   90.00
_cell.angle_gamma   90.00
#
_symmetry.space_group_name_H-M   'P 1'
#
loop_
_entity.id
_entity.type
_entity.pdbx_description
1 polymer ?
#
loop_
_entity_poly.entity_id
_entity_poly.type
_entity_poly.pdbx_seq_one_letter_code
_entity_poly.pdbx_strand_id
1 'polypeptide(L)'
;MAANKRFGRANVQSLPSARPDRSGLDGSMRGGVAMRKTVLIALSFSVLAAGASCGAEGPPGPPGPQGPAGDPGGSGAAGTNGANGADGANVTDPSDAGVVDASLPPPKDGTRVKARKSTVTTTTTTSDGAETVTSYQLSGWFDTSRNEPCTFTMAADDKTRCLPTTLAVRDYSNGSYFNDASCTQPLAFTSKPSTSSCGPTTVPGPPSPKYMLFSKTGSSCGGSGIRLLGTPVVPGANIYLKSGANCFGTSPSGSYDYYTVTSEISPTEFVESSTTTVITN
;
A
#
# COMPACT_ATOMS: atom_id res chain seq x y z
N MET A 1 67.56 -2.55 9.22
CA MET A 1 67.01 -1.80 10.37
C MET A 1 65.80 -1.01 9.88
N ALA A 2 64.59 -1.39 10.30
CA ALA A 2 63.31 -0.64 10.27
C ALA A 2 62.17 -1.68 10.35
N ALA A 3 61.64 -1.95 11.54
CA ALA A 3 60.47 -1.32 12.15
C ALA A 3 59.17 -2.07 11.78
N ASN A 4 58.87 -3.11 12.57
CA ASN A 4 57.70 -3.97 12.47
C ASN A 4 56.56 -3.36 13.31
N LYS A 5 55.54 -2.77 12.66
CA LYS A 5 54.38 -2.16 13.36
C LYS A 5 53.34 -3.23 13.69
N ARG A 6 53.19 -3.51 14.99
CA ARG A 6 52.13 -4.37 15.56
C ARG A 6 50.79 -3.64 15.50
N PHE A 7 49.78 -4.27 14.89
CA PHE A 7 48.39 -3.86 15.03
C PHE A 7 47.82 -4.37 16.37
N GLY A 8 47.39 -3.43 17.21
CA GLY A 8 46.71 -3.72 18.47
C GLY A 8 45.30 -4.24 18.23
N ARG A 9 44.97 -5.37 18.86
CA ARG A 9 43.60 -5.87 18.96
C ARG A 9 42.82 -4.98 19.93
N ALA A 10 41.78 -4.30 19.43
CA ALA A 10 40.80 -3.65 20.28
C ALA A 10 39.94 -4.71 20.98
N ASN A 11 39.91 -4.62 22.30
CA ASN A 11 39.19 -5.47 23.24
C ASN A 11 37.71 -5.04 23.23
N VAL A 12 36.82 -5.89 22.72
CA VAL A 12 35.38 -5.67 22.75
C VAL A 12 34.88 -6.01 24.16
N GLN A 13 34.72 -4.98 25.00
CA GLN A 13 34.06 -5.12 26.29
C GLN A 13 32.57 -5.42 26.07
N SER A 14 32.16 -6.60 26.54
CA SER A 14 30.78 -7.06 26.65
C SER A 14 29.98 -6.19 27.62
N LEU A 15 28.94 -5.53 27.14
CA LEU A 15 27.94 -4.85 27.98
C LEU A 15 27.01 -5.89 28.65
N PRO A 16 26.69 -5.73 29.95
CA PRO A 16 25.77 -6.62 30.64
C PRO A 16 24.32 -6.39 30.21
N SER A 17 23.65 -7.49 29.87
CA SER A 17 22.22 -7.56 29.56
C SER A 17 21.39 -7.41 30.84
N ALA A 18 20.83 -6.22 31.08
CA ALA A 18 19.83 -6.01 32.12
C ALA A 18 18.45 -6.40 31.57
N ARG A 19 17.94 -7.57 31.98
CA ARG A 19 16.55 -7.98 31.78
C ARG A 19 15.71 -7.43 32.94
N PRO A 20 14.66 -6.62 32.70
CA PRO A 20 13.69 -6.32 33.73
C PRO A 20 12.76 -7.52 33.93
N ASP A 21 12.80 -8.05 35.15
CA ASP A 21 11.90 -9.03 35.71
C ASP A 21 10.47 -8.48 35.71
N ARG A 22 9.52 -9.22 35.12
CA ARG A 22 8.10 -8.84 35.03
C ARG A 22 7.25 -9.92 35.70
N SER A 23 7.50 -10.11 36.99
CA SER A 23 6.66 -10.89 37.89
C SER A 23 5.65 -10.00 38.59
N GLY A 24 4.36 -10.30 38.43
CA GLY A 24 3.30 -9.81 39.30
C GLY A 24 2.26 -8.97 38.58
N LEU A 25 1.07 -9.56 38.38
CA LEU A 25 -0.20 -9.06 38.89
C LEU A 25 -1.31 -10.05 38.45
N ASP A 26 -1.41 -11.15 39.20
CA ASP A 26 -2.61 -11.97 39.25
C ASP A 26 -3.70 -11.20 40.01
N GLY A 27 -4.55 -10.50 39.25
CA GLY A 27 -5.73 -9.79 39.75
C GLY A 27 -7.00 -10.59 39.51
N SER A 28 -7.21 -11.63 40.31
CA SER A 28 -8.47 -12.36 40.42
C SER A 28 -9.60 -11.45 40.92
N MET A 29 -10.48 -10.99 40.03
CA MET A 29 -11.81 -10.46 40.39
C MET A 29 -12.90 -11.42 39.94
N ARG A 30 -13.21 -12.38 40.82
CA ARG A 30 -14.49 -13.09 40.84
C ARG A 30 -15.54 -12.15 41.45
N GLY A 31 -16.25 -11.41 40.62
CA GLY A 31 -17.44 -10.65 41.01
C GLY A 31 -18.69 -11.33 40.46
N GLY A 32 -19.27 -12.24 41.24
CA GLY A 32 -20.61 -12.75 40.97
C GLY A 32 -21.64 -11.67 41.23
N VAL A 33 -22.52 -11.41 40.27
CA VAL A 33 -23.76 -10.68 40.54
C VAL A 33 -24.92 -11.47 39.97
N ALA A 34 -25.89 -11.64 40.86
CA ALA A 34 -27.10 -12.42 40.79
C ALA A 34 -27.99 -12.19 39.57
N MET A 35 -28.44 -13.32 39.05
CA MET A 35 -29.75 -13.61 38.47
C MET A 35 -30.89 -12.67 38.91
N ARG A 36 -31.50 -11.99 37.93
CA ARG A 36 -32.90 -11.52 37.91
C ARG A 36 -33.46 -11.86 36.53
N LYS A 37 -34.05 -13.05 36.33
CA LYS A 37 -35.49 -13.35 36.42
C LYS A 37 -36.42 -12.21 35.94
N THR A 38 -37.14 -12.53 34.85
CA THR A 38 -38.45 -11.97 34.45
C THR A 38 -38.34 -10.60 33.78
N VAL A 39 -38.71 -10.42 32.51
CA VAL A 39 -40.10 -10.31 32.03
C VAL A 39 -40.18 -10.68 30.54
N LEU A 40 -41.06 -11.63 30.22
CA LEU A 40 -41.59 -11.91 28.87
C LEU A 40 -42.70 -10.89 28.57
N ILE A 41 -42.51 -10.01 27.58
CA ILE A 41 -43.61 -9.27 26.95
C ILE A 41 -43.80 -9.86 25.57
N ALA A 42 -44.81 -10.72 25.45
CA ALA A 42 -45.36 -11.14 24.18
C ALA A 42 -46.21 -9.98 23.62
N LEU A 43 -45.60 -9.16 22.75
CA LEU A 43 -46.32 -8.19 21.93
C LEU A 43 -46.68 -8.87 20.61
N SER A 44 -47.87 -9.45 20.61
CA SER A 44 -48.62 -9.90 19.44
C SER A 44 -48.99 -8.69 18.58
N PHE A 45 -48.16 -8.39 17.57
CA PHE A 45 -48.52 -7.50 16.47
C PHE A 45 -49.16 -8.33 15.35
N SER A 46 -50.48 -8.19 15.23
CA SER A 46 -51.26 -8.67 14.10
C SER A 46 -50.75 -8.03 12.80
N VAL A 47 -50.16 -8.85 11.93
CA VAL A 47 -49.79 -8.47 10.57
C VAL A 47 -51.06 -8.38 9.72
N LEU A 48 -51.46 -7.16 9.37
CA LEU A 48 -52.47 -6.89 8.36
C LEU A 48 -51.79 -6.93 6.98
N ALA A 49 -51.93 -8.05 6.27
CA ALA A 49 -51.44 -8.22 4.91
C ALA A 49 -52.38 -7.49 3.93
N ALA A 50 -52.04 -6.27 3.54
CA ALA A 50 -52.61 -5.61 2.38
C ALA A 50 -51.81 -6.02 1.13
N GLY A 51 -52.48 -6.74 0.23
CA GLY A 51 -51.93 -7.15 -1.06
C GLY A 51 -51.68 -5.96 -1.98
N ALA A 52 -50.44 -5.83 -2.43
CA ALA A 52 -50.09 -5.10 -3.64
C ALA A 52 -49.39 -6.09 -4.56
N SER A 53 -50.14 -6.63 -5.53
CA SER A 53 -49.60 -7.45 -6.62
C SER A 53 -48.72 -6.56 -7.49
N CYS A 54 -47.41 -6.56 -7.23
CA CYS A 54 -46.44 -6.09 -8.20
C CYS A 54 -46.43 -7.08 -9.38
N GLY A 55 -46.79 -6.57 -10.56
CA GLY A 55 -46.62 -7.32 -11.80
C GLY A 55 -45.15 -7.72 -11.93
N ALA A 56 -44.91 -9.00 -12.22
CA ALA A 56 -43.58 -9.51 -12.49
C ALA A 56 -42.94 -8.67 -13.60
N GLU A 57 -41.83 -8.02 -13.28
CA GLU A 57 -40.98 -7.37 -14.28
C GLU A 57 -40.49 -8.46 -15.25
N GLY A 58 -40.67 -8.22 -16.55
CA GLY A 58 -40.31 -9.19 -17.58
C GLY A 58 -38.83 -9.56 -17.51
N PRO A 59 -38.44 -10.75 -18.00
CA PRO A 59 -37.04 -11.15 -18.03
C PRO A 59 -36.20 -10.06 -18.73
N PRO A 60 -35.04 -9.69 -18.18
CA PRO A 60 -34.12 -8.77 -18.83
C PRO A 60 -33.85 -9.24 -20.27
N GLY A 61 -33.88 -8.31 -21.23
CA GLY A 61 -33.59 -8.62 -22.63
C GLY A 61 -32.20 -9.24 -22.79
N PRO A 62 -31.96 -10.04 -23.85
CA PRO A 62 -30.64 -10.60 -24.10
C PRO A 62 -29.60 -9.47 -24.21
N PRO A 63 -28.38 -9.66 -23.66
CA PRO A 63 -27.28 -8.72 -23.87
C PRO A 63 -27.09 -8.42 -25.36
N GLY A 64 -26.91 -7.15 -25.71
CA GLY A 64 -26.63 -6.75 -27.08
C GLY A 64 -25.34 -7.41 -27.61
N PRO A 65 -25.20 -7.57 -28.94
CA PRO A 65 -23.97 -8.11 -29.52
C PRO A 65 -22.78 -7.23 -29.11
N GLN A 66 -21.68 -7.88 -28.74
CA GLN A 66 -20.42 -7.20 -28.47
C GLN A 66 -19.99 -6.43 -29.73
N GLY A 67 -19.62 -5.16 -29.56
CA GLY A 67 -19.11 -4.34 -30.66
C GLY A 67 -17.84 -4.91 -31.29
N PRO A 68 -17.52 -4.55 -32.54
CA PRO A 68 -16.29 -5.00 -33.19
C PRO A 68 -15.06 -4.60 -32.36
N ALA A 69 -14.05 -5.47 -32.34
CA ALA A 69 -12.76 -5.14 -31.73
C ALA A 69 -12.17 -3.89 -32.42
N GLY A 70 -11.62 -2.96 -31.63
CA GLY A 70 -10.94 -1.79 -32.18
C GLY A 70 -9.68 -2.19 -32.94
N ASP A 71 -9.32 -1.41 -33.96
CA ASP A 71 -8.11 -1.64 -34.75
C ASP A 71 -6.86 -1.65 -33.86
N PRO A 72 -5.89 -2.55 -34.12
CA PRO A 72 -4.60 -2.53 -33.43
C PRO A 72 -3.92 -1.16 -33.57
N GLY A 73 -3.44 -0.61 -32.46
CA GLY A 73 -2.65 0.62 -32.48
C GLY A 73 -1.39 0.45 -33.32
N GLY A 74 -1.06 1.47 -34.12
CA GLY A 74 0.15 1.47 -34.95
C GLY A 74 1.42 1.25 -34.11
N SER A 75 2.39 0.52 -34.67
CA SER A 75 3.69 0.31 -34.00
C SER A 75 4.43 1.64 -33.85
N GLY A 76 4.89 1.94 -32.63
CA GLY A 76 5.69 3.13 -32.36
C GLY A 76 7.02 3.11 -33.13
N ALA A 77 7.50 4.29 -33.53
CA ALA A 77 8.80 4.41 -34.19
C ALA A 77 9.93 3.86 -33.30
N ALA A 78 10.89 3.18 -33.91
CA ALA A 78 12.09 2.72 -33.21
C ALA A 78 12.87 3.93 -32.66
N GLY A 79 13.24 3.88 -31.39
CA GLY A 79 14.11 4.90 -30.79
C GLY A 79 15.49 4.88 -31.43
N THR A 80 16.12 6.05 -31.56
CA THR A 80 17.51 6.15 -32.02
C THR A 80 18.46 5.59 -30.95
N ASN A 81 19.52 4.90 -31.38
CA ASN A 81 20.57 4.45 -30.46
C ASN A 81 21.30 5.67 -29.88
N GLY A 82 21.42 5.72 -28.55
CA GLY A 82 22.26 6.72 -27.88
C GLY A 82 23.74 6.51 -28.20
N ALA A 83 24.50 7.60 -28.30
CA ALA A 83 25.95 7.53 -28.47
C ALA A 83 26.60 6.80 -27.28
N ASN A 84 27.59 5.96 -27.55
CA ASN A 84 28.35 5.28 -26.50
C ASN A 84 29.10 6.32 -25.65
N GLY A 85 28.93 6.25 -24.32
CA GLY A 85 29.72 7.04 -23.38
C GLY A 85 31.17 6.55 -23.34
N ALA A 86 32.12 7.47 -23.11
CA ALA A 86 33.52 7.14 -22.92
C ALA A 86 33.71 6.22 -21.69
N ASP A 87 34.59 5.22 -21.81
CA ASP A 87 34.87 4.25 -20.74
C ASP A 87 35.40 4.96 -19.48
N GLY A 88 34.72 4.75 -18.36
CA GLY A 88 35.12 5.28 -17.05
C GLY A 88 36.31 4.52 -16.46
N ALA A 89 37.28 5.28 -15.93
CA ALA A 89 38.45 4.74 -15.24
C ALA A 89 38.04 3.87 -14.03
N ASN A 90 38.71 2.73 -13.90
CA ASN A 90 38.46 1.70 -12.90
C ASN A 90 38.77 2.23 -11.48
N VAL A 91 37.78 2.26 -10.59
CA VAL A 91 37.95 2.63 -9.17
C VAL A 91 38.33 1.37 -8.39
N THR A 92 39.59 1.23 -7.99
CA THR A 92 40.11 0.06 -7.25
C THR A 92 40.22 0.27 -5.74
N ASP A 93 39.40 1.13 -5.13
CA ASP A 93 39.41 1.30 -3.67
C ASP A 93 38.23 0.60 -2.99
N PRO A 94 38.46 -0.50 -2.24
CA PRO A 94 37.42 -1.25 -1.54
C PRO A 94 36.98 -0.66 -0.19
N SER A 95 37.40 0.56 0.18
CA SER A 95 37.10 1.11 1.50
C SER A 95 35.87 2.03 1.61
N ASP A 96 35.18 2.33 0.50
CA ASP A 96 34.06 3.30 0.49
C ASP A 96 32.69 2.62 0.33
N ALA A 97 32.23 1.95 1.40
CA ALA A 97 30.99 1.17 1.45
C ALA A 97 29.68 2.02 1.42
N GLY A 98 29.73 3.25 0.93
CA GLY A 98 28.58 4.17 0.88
C GLY A 98 28.32 4.83 -0.48
N VAL A 99 29.18 4.61 -1.47
CA VAL A 99 28.99 5.21 -2.79
C VAL A 99 28.05 4.30 -3.58
N VAL A 100 26.82 4.76 -3.79
CA VAL A 100 25.93 4.20 -4.81
C VAL A 100 26.70 4.19 -6.13
N ASP A 101 26.99 3.00 -6.63
CA ASP A 101 27.77 2.77 -7.84
C ASP A 101 27.17 3.58 -9.00
N ALA A 102 27.85 4.68 -9.36
CA ALA A 102 27.50 5.55 -10.47
C ALA A 102 27.60 4.84 -11.83
N SER A 103 28.05 3.58 -11.86
CA SER A 103 28.13 2.73 -13.05
C SER A 103 26.83 2.00 -13.39
N LEU A 104 25.80 2.01 -12.53
CA LEU A 104 24.56 1.32 -12.89
C LEU A 104 23.93 1.98 -14.12
N PRO A 105 23.64 1.22 -15.19
CA PRO A 105 23.00 1.78 -16.37
C PRO A 105 21.65 2.39 -15.98
N PRO A 106 21.26 3.51 -16.60
CA PRO A 106 19.99 4.15 -16.27
C PRO A 106 18.83 3.16 -16.46
N PRO A 107 17.80 3.20 -15.61
CA PRO A 107 16.66 2.30 -15.74
C PRO A 107 16.03 2.50 -17.11
N LYS A 108 15.78 1.38 -17.79
CA LYS A 108 15.11 1.32 -19.09
C LYS A 108 13.61 1.38 -18.88
N ASP A 109 12.95 2.20 -19.69
CA ASP A 109 11.49 2.31 -19.68
C ASP A 109 10.86 1.12 -20.41
N GLY A 110 9.79 0.57 -19.84
CA GLY A 110 8.90 -0.36 -20.53
C GLY A 110 7.88 0.39 -21.42
N THR A 111 7.04 -0.36 -22.12
CA THR A 111 5.93 0.22 -22.90
C THR A 111 4.86 0.84 -22.00
N ARG A 112 4.49 0.12 -20.93
CA ARG A 112 3.46 0.53 -19.95
C ARG A 112 4.04 1.12 -18.66
N VAL A 113 5.11 0.53 -18.13
CA VAL A 113 5.73 1.02 -16.88
C VAL A 113 6.94 1.87 -17.22
N LYS A 114 6.96 3.11 -16.73
CA LYS A 114 8.04 4.08 -16.93
C LYS A 114 8.78 4.33 -15.62
N ALA A 115 10.10 4.41 -15.67
CA ALA A 115 10.90 4.81 -14.52
C ALA A 115 10.73 6.32 -14.29
N ARG A 116 10.31 6.72 -13.09
CA ARG A 116 10.28 8.13 -12.71
C ARG A 116 11.67 8.52 -12.25
N LYS A 117 12.34 9.38 -13.01
CA LYS A 117 13.68 9.87 -12.69
C LYS A 117 13.53 11.24 -12.02
N SER A 118 14.07 11.42 -10.83
CA SER A 118 14.37 12.77 -10.31
C SER A 118 15.84 13.04 -10.55
N THR A 119 16.10 14.15 -11.23
CA THR A 119 17.44 14.67 -11.42
C THR A 119 17.87 15.31 -10.10
N VAL A 120 18.73 14.64 -9.35
CA VAL A 120 19.40 15.22 -8.19
C VAL A 120 20.83 15.49 -8.60
N THR A 121 21.14 16.75 -8.94
CA THR A 121 22.50 17.14 -9.29
C THR A 121 23.30 17.34 -8.01
N THR A 122 24.18 16.39 -7.69
CA THR A 122 25.21 16.60 -6.67
C THR A 122 26.50 16.96 -7.37
N THR A 123 26.95 18.20 -7.17
CA THR A 123 28.28 18.66 -7.59
C THR A 123 29.22 18.53 -6.40
N THR A 124 30.23 17.67 -6.51
CA THR A 124 31.34 17.63 -5.56
C THR A 124 32.52 18.32 -6.22
N THR A 125 32.98 19.42 -5.62
CA THR A 125 34.15 20.16 -6.06
C THR A 125 35.29 19.88 -5.10
N THR A 126 36.44 19.44 -5.60
CA THR A 126 37.67 19.30 -4.80
C THR A 126 38.36 20.66 -4.63
N SER A 127 39.29 20.76 -3.70
CA SER A 127 40.04 22.01 -3.44
C SER A 127 40.91 22.48 -4.62
N ASP A 128 41.24 21.58 -5.54
CA ASP A 128 41.95 21.87 -6.80
C ASP A 128 41.00 22.11 -7.99
N GLY A 129 39.69 22.10 -7.77
CA GLY A 129 38.69 22.47 -8.78
C GLY A 129 38.20 21.33 -9.68
N ALA A 130 38.52 20.07 -9.38
CA ALA A 130 37.87 18.95 -10.05
C ALA A 130 36.41 18.86 -9.61
N GLU A 131 35.49 18.76 -10.57
CA GLU A 131 34.06 18.61 -10.32
C GLU A 131 33.58 17.23 -10.75
N THR A 132 32.86 16.54 -9.88
CA THR A 132 32.07 15.36 -10.25
C THR A 132 30.60 15.70 -10.15
N VAL A 133 29.83 15.40 -11.20
CA VAL A 133 28.38 15.58 -11.25
C VAL A 133 27.73 14.20 -11.33
N THR A 134 27.07 13.78 -10.24
CA THR A 134 26.33 12.52 -10.19
C THR A 134 24.85 12.84 -10.10
N SER A 135 24.00 12.30 -10.98
CA SER A 135 22.60 12.74 -11.00
C SER A 135 21.54 11.80 -11.56
N TYR A 136 21.19 10.74 -10.82
CA TYR A 136 19.87 10.09 -10.95
C TYR A 136 19.40 9.51 -9.62
N GLN A 137 18.21 9.94 -9.15
CA GLN A 137 17.47 9.20 -8.12
C GLN A 137 16.22 8.60 -8.74
N LEU A 138 16.09 7.28 -8.66
CA LEU A 138 14.85 6.59 -9.02
C LEU A 138 13.75 7.03 -8.05
N SER A 139 12.80 7.81 -8.55
CA SER A 139 11.65 8.35 -7.80
C SER A 139 10.44 7.41 -7.80
N GLY A 140 10.65 6.17 -8.23
CA GLY A 140 9.63 5.15 -8.35
C GLY A 140 9.24 4.85 -9.80
N TRP A 141 8.08 4.23 -9.97
CA TRP A 141 7.56 3.79 -11.26
C TRP A 141 6.23 4.45 -11.57
N PHE A 142 5.86 4.50 -12.84
CA PHE A 142 4.59 5.05 -13.30
C PHE A 142 3.93 4.10 -14.30
N ASP A 143 2.68 3.71 -14.05
CA ASP A 143 1.87 2.93 -14.99
C ASP A 143 1.11 3.89 -15.91
N THR A 144 1.54 3.98 -17.18
CA THR A 144 0.94 4.91 -18.15
C THR A 144 -0.47 4.55 -18.54
N SER A 145 -0.85 3.27 -18.49
CA SER A 145 -2.21 2.83 -18.83
C SER A 145 -3.22 3.21 -17.75
N ARG A 146 -2.77 3.22 -16.48
CA ARG A 146 -3.59 3.61 -15.32
C ARG A 146 -3.41 5.06 -14.92
N ASN A 147 -2.42 5.74 -15.51
CA ASN A 147 -2.05 7.13 -15.25
C ASN A 147 -1.77 7.40 -13.76
N GLU A 148 -0.97 6.54 -13.12
CA GLU A 148 -0.71 6.63 -11.68
C GLU A 148 0.68 6.09 -11.30
N PRO A 149 1.28 6.62 -10.21
CA PRO A 149 2.54 6.08 -9.69
C PRO A 149 2.34 4.68 -9.09
N CYS A 150 3.32 3.82 -9.29
CA CYS A 150 3.32 2.46 -8.79
C CYS A 150 4.68 2.04 -8.20
N THR A 151 4.66 0.99 -7.39
CA THR A 151 5.84 0.34 -6.82
C THR A 151 5.74 -1.17 -7.01
N PHE A 152 6.88 -1.82 -7.24
CA PHE A 152 6.93 -3.26 -7.38
C PHE A 152 6.84 -3.91 -6.00
N THR A 153 5.74 -4.61 -5.74
CA THR A 153 5.48 -5.33 -4.49
C THR A 153 4.76 -6.64 -4.77
N MET A 154 4.80 -7.56 -3.81
CA MET A 154 4.09 -8.84 -3.90
C MET A 154 2.57 -8.62 -3.93
N ALA A 155 1.91 -9.11 -4.97
CA ALA A 155 0.46 -9.07 -5.12
C ALA A 155 -0.21 -10.36 -4.61
N ALA A 156 -1.55 -10.41 -4.64
CA ALA A 156 -2.36 -11.53 -4.14
C ALA A 156 -2.25 -12.85 -4.95
N ASP A 157 -1.50 -12.84 -6.05
CA ASP A 157 -1.16 -14.00 -6.87
C ASP A 157 0.32 -14.42 -6.72
N ASP A 158 0.96 -13.99 -5.61
CA ASP A 158 2.34 -14.31 -5.24
C ASP A 158 3.38 -13.94 -6.32
N LYS A 159 3.04 -12.94 -7.16
CA LYS A 159 3.93 -12.33 -8.15
C LYS A 159 4.23 -10.89 -7.76
N THR A 160 5.44 -10.43 -8.07
CA THR A 160 5.79 -9.01 -7.90
C THR A 160 5.15 -8.21 -9.04
N ARG A 161 4.34 -7.21 -8.68
CA ARG A 161 3.60 -6.38 -9.65
C ARG A 161 3.74 -4.89 -9.33
N CYS A 162 3.63 -4.03 -10.34
CA CYS A 162 3.60 -2.57 -10.15
C CYS A 162 2.24 -2.16 -9.60
N LEU A 163 2.13 -2.10 -8.27
CA LEU A 163 0.89 -1.75 -7.57
C LEU A 163 0.87 -0.24 -7.25
N PRO A 164 -0.29 0.42 -7.24
CA PRO A 164 -0.39 1.86 -7.01
C PRO A 164 0.25 2.29 -5.68
N THR A 165 0.92 3.43 -5.63
CA THR A 165 1.50 3.95 -4.37
C THR A 165 0.53 4.82 -3.58
N THR A 166 -0.50 5.37 -4.24
CA THR A 166 -1.55 6.19 -3.62
C THR A 166 -2.63 5.30 -3.01
N LEU A 167 -2.28 4.71 -1.86
CA LEU A 167 -3.11 3.74 -1.17
C LEU A 167 -3.73 4.39 0.06
N ALA A 168 -5.03 4.15 0.28
CA ALA A 168 -5.60 4.31 1.61
C ALA A 168 -4.87 3.36 2.57
N VAL A 169 -4.65 3.84 3.81
CA VAL A 169 -3.83 3.15 4.81
C VAL A 169 -4.32 1.72 5.03
N ARG A 170 -3.32 0.84 5.25
CA ARG A 170 -3.41 -0.62 5.38
C ARG A 170 -4.51 -1.07 6.33
N ASP A 171 -5.26 -2.05 5.82
CA ASP A 171 -6.04 -3.06 6.51
C ASP A 171 -5.26 -3.61 7.73
N TYR A 172 -5.71 -3.26 8.93
CA TYR A 172 -5.38 -4.05 10.13
C TYR A 172 -6.31 -5.26 10.13
N SER A 173 -5.97 -6.25 9.29
CA SER A 173 -6.49 -7.61 9.32
C SER A 173 -8.02 -7.72 9.43
N ASN A 174 -8.69 -7.83 8.27
CA ASN A 174 -10.09 -8.20 8.12
C ASN A 174 -11.12 -7.14 8.57
N GLY A 175 -11.21 -6.05 7.80
CA GLY A 175 -12.47 -5.30 7.66
C GLY A 175 -13.04 -4.85 9.00
N SER A 176 -12.36 -3.92 9.67
CA SER A 176 -12.80 -3.52 11.00
C SER A 176 -14.08 -2.71 10.95
N TYR A 177 -14.38 -1.95 9.88
CA TYR A 177 -15.56 -1.09 9.83
C TYR A 177 -16.53 -1.50 8.72
N PHE A 178 -17.82 -1.44 9.03
CA PHE A 178 -18.91 -1.70 8.12
C PHE A 178 -19.95 -0.58 8.18
N ASN A 179 -20.64 -0.38 7.06
CA ASN A 179 -21.71 0.61 6.94
C ASN A 179 -23.06 0.11 7.48
N ASP A 180 -23.18 -1.19 7.76
CA ASP A 180 -24.42 -1.86 8.15
C ASP A 180 -24.26 -2.74 9.39
N ALA A 181 -25.36 -2.89 10.14
CA ALA A 181 -25.40 -3.68 11.37
C ALA A 181 -25.22 -5.19 11.16
N SER A 182 -25.28 -5.68 9.92
CA SER A 182 -24.97 -7.07 9.57
C SER A 182 -23.50 -7.29 9.18
N CYS A 183 -22.67 -6.23 9.19
CA CYS A 183 -21.27 -6.28 8.79
C CYS A 183 -21.08 -6.93 7.40
N THR A 184 -21.87 -6.49 6.42
CA THR A 184 -21.85 -7.00 5.04
C THR A 184 -21.27 -6.01 4.03
N GLN A 185 -21.28 -4.72 4.34
CA GLN A 185 -20.79 -3.62 3.52
C GLN A 185 -19.51 -3.03 4.13
N PRO A 186 -18.32 -3.53 3.75
CA PRO A 186 -17.07 -3.06 4.32
C PRO A 186 -16.79 -1.60 3.97
N LEU A 187 -16.20 -0.88 4.93
CA LEU A 187 -15.69 0.47 4.77
C LEU A 187 -14.16 0.45 4.85
N ALA A 188 -13.54 1.26 4.01
CA ALA A 188 -12.15 1.68 4.17
C ALA A 188 -12.12 3.05 4.84
N PHE A 189 -10.97 3.40 5.43
CA PHE A 189 -10.80 4.72 6.01
C PHE A 189 -9.40 5.26 5.76
N THR A 190 -9.28 6.59 5.75
CA THR A 190 -7.99 7.28 5.77
C THR A 190 -7.97 8.33 6.86
N SER A 191 -6.81 8.53 7.48
CA SER A 191 -6.59 9.70 8.33
C SER A 191 -6.81 10.95 7.51
N LYS A 192 -7.69 11.83 7.99
CA LYS A 192 -7.72 13.20 7.52
C LYS A 192 -6.33 13.80 7.71
N PRO A 193 -5.86 14.65 6.78
CA PRO A 193 -4.63 15.38 7.00
C PRO A 193 -4.75 16.10 8.35
N SER A 194 -3.80 15.85 9.26
CA SER A 194 -3.82 16.56 10.53
C SER A 194 -3.71 18.03 10.19
N THR A 195 -4.64 18.84 10.70
CA THR A 195 -4.47 20.29 10.72
C THR A 195 -3.42 20.57 11.79
N SER A 196 -2.18 20.18 11.53
CA SER A 196 -1.06 20.49 12.41
C SER A 196 -1.06 22.01 12.61
N SER A 197 -1.00 22.45 13.86
CA SER A 197 -1.06 23.85 14.30
C SER A 197 0.02 24.75 13.69
N CYS A 198 0.95 24.20 12.91
CA CYS A 198 1.96 24.91 12.13
C CYS A 198 1.36 25.59 10.89
N GLY A 199 0.41 26.50 11.09
CA GLY A 199 -0.10 27.43 10.08
C GLY A 199 -0.91 26.81 8.94
N PRO A 200 -1.79 27.60 8.30
CA PRO A 200 -2.51 27.17 7.10
C PRO A 200 -1.52 27.09 5.93
N THR A 201 -0.88 25.93 5.77
CA THR A 201 -0.12 25.68 4.55
C THR A 201 -1.13 25.33 3.47
N THR A 202 -1.30 26.21 2.48
CA THR A 202 -2.22 26.06 1.34
C THR A 202 -1.76 24.98 0.35
N VAL A 203 -1.01 23.97 0.79
CA VAL A 203 -0.65 22.85 -0.07
C VAL A 203 -1.95 22.15 -0.45
N PRO A 204 -2.26 21.99 -1.75
CA PRO A 204 -3.38 21.18 -2.18
C PRO A 204 -3.27 19.83 -1.47
N GLY A 205 -4.33 19.45 -0.76
CA GLY A 205 -4.36 18.18 -0.04
C GLY A 205 -4.05 17.03 -1.00
N PRO A 206 -3.45 15.93 -0.51
CA PRO A 206 -3.21 14.77 -1.34
C PRO A 206 -4.52 14.34 -2.02
N PRO A 207 -4.48 13.91 -3.30
CA PRO A 207 -5.68 13.45 -3.97
C PRO A 207 -6.31 12.31 -3.17
N SER A 208 -7.64 12.25 -3.16
CA SER A 208 -8.35 11.16 -2.47
C SER A 208 -7.82 9.81 -2.96
N PRO A 209 -7.58 8.86 -2.04
CA PRO A 209 -7.05 7.56 -2.40
C PRO A 209 -8.05 6.84 -3.30
N LYS A 210 -7.53 6.15 -4.31
CA LYS A 210 -8.32 5.38 -5.28
C LYS A 210 -8.41 3.90 -4.93
N TYR A 211 -7.45 3.41 -4.15
CA TYR A 211 -7.29 1.99 -3.85
C TYR A 211 -7.08 1.76 -2.36
N MET A 212 -7.44 0.57 -1.90
CA MET A 212 -6.94 0.02 -0.64
C MET A 212 -6.16 -1.26 -0.90
N LEU A 213 -5.12 -1.48 -0.09
CA LEU A 213 -4.48 -2.80 0.05
C LEU A 213 -5.12 -3.53 1.22
N PHE A 214 -5.37 -4.82 1.01
CA PHE A 214 -5.77 -5.72 2.08
C PHE A 214 -4.87 -6.95 2.11
N SER A 215 -4.65 -7.49 3.31
CA SER A 215 -3.84 -8.70 3.44
C SER A 215 -4.71 -9.90 3.08
N LYS A 216 -4.28 -10.70 2.11
CA LYS A 216 -5.03 -11.90 1.74
C LYS A 216 -4.82 -12.97 2.81
N THR A 217 -5.89 -13.30 3.54
CA THR A 217 -5.87 -14.42 4.50
C THR A 217 -5.40 -15.68 3.77
N GLY A 218 -4.32 -16.30 4.26
CA GLY A 218 -3.75 -17.52 3.68
C GLY A 218 -2.62 -17.33 2.66
N SER A 219 -2.22 -16.10 2.30
CA SER A 219 -0.95 -15.91 1.56
C SER A 219 0.21 -16.11 2.53
N SER A 220 1.01 -17.15 2.32
CA SER A 220 2.20 -17.47 3.11
C SER A 220 3.29 -16.40 3.03
N CYS A 221 3.23 -15.54 2.00
CA CYS A 221 4.25 -14.53 1.70
C CYS A 221 3.74 -13.09 1.86
N GLY A 222 2.58 -12.88 2.47
CA GLY A 222 2.04 -11.54 2.71
C GLY A 222 1.60 -10.80 1.45
N GLY A 223 1.15 -11.53 0.42
CA GLY A 223 0.60 -10.96 -0.80
C GLY A 223 -0.57 -10.02 -0.50
N SER A 224 -0.55 -8.83 -1.10
CA SER A 224 -1.60 -7.83 -0.92
C SER A 224 -2.62 -7.90 -2.05
N GLY A 225 -3.91 -7.98 -1.69
CA GLY A 225 -5.01 -7.77 -2.62
C GLY A 225 -5.32 -6.28 -2.77
N ILE A 226 -5.94 -5.90 -3.88
CA ILE A 226 -6.33 -4.52 -4.18
C ILE A 226 -7.83 -4.44 -4.36
N ARG A 227 -8.48 -3.43 -3.78
CA ARG A 227 -9.88 -3.06 -4.07
C ARG A 227 -9.95 -1.59 -4.47
N LEU A 228 -10.91 -1.25 -5.33
CA LEU A 228 -11.21 0.17 -5.57
C LEU A 228 -11.96 0.73 -4.37
N LEU A 229 -11.65 1.98 -4.05
CA LEU A 229 -12.47 2.79 -3.18
C LEU A 229 -13.60 3.39 -3.99
N GLY A 230 -14.81 3.25 -3.47
CA GLY A 230 -15.99 3.90 -4.01
C GLY A 230 -16.10 5.34 -3.52
N THR A 231 -17.35 5.83 -3.44
CA THR A 231 -17.61 7.19 -2.99
C THR A 231 -17.29 7.37 -1.50
N PRO A 232 -16.83 8.58 -1.10
CA PRO A 232 -16.78 8.95 0.32
C PRO A 232 -18.14 8.73 0.97
N VAL A 233 -18.11 8.18 2.18
CA VAL A 233 -19.30 7.97 3.02
C VAL A 233 -19.22 8.97 4.15
N VAL A 234 -20.27 9.77 4.31
CA VAL A 234 -20.52 10.48 5.57
C VAL A 234 -21.20 9.47 6.48
N PRO A 235 -20.50 8.85 7.43
CA PRO A 235 -21.10 7.79 8.21
C PRO A 235 -22.23 8.39 9.04
N GLY A 236 -23.32 7.64 9.21
CA GLY A 236 -24.38 8.01 10.15
C GLY A 236 -23.86 8.03 11.59
N ALA A 237 -24.79 8.06 12.56
CA ALA A 237 -24.42 8.04 13.98
C ALA A 237 -23.52 6.83 14.37
N ASN A 238 -23.63 5.72 13.63
CA ASN A 238 -22.89 4.50 13.88
C ASN A 238 -22.23 3.96 12.59
N ILE A 239 -20.99 3.52 12.73
CA ILE A 239 -20.34 2.49 11.90
C ILE A 239 -20.28 1.20 12.72
N TYR A 240 -19.98 0.06 12.10
CA TYR A 240 -20.03 -1.21 12.80
C TYR A 240 -18.70 -1.95 12.79
N LEU A 241 -18.33 -2.54 13.93
CA LEU A 241 -17.15 -3.37 14.12
C LEU A 241 -17.52 -4.85 14.16
N LYS A 242 -16.86 -5.68 13.35
CA LYS A 242 -17.04 -7.14 13.37
C LYS A 242 -16.08 -7.80 14.37
N SER A 243 -16.63 -8.61 15.27
CA SER A 243 -15.85 -9.45 16.19
C SER A 243 -16.45 -10.86 16.21
N GLY A 244 -15.74 -11.80 15.59
CA GLY A 244 -16.25 -13.13 15.30
C GLY A 244 -17.48 -13.07 14.37
N ALA A 245 -18.60 -13.63 14.83
CA ALA A 245 -19.89 -13.58 14.14
C ALA A 245 -20.71 -12.31 14.46
N ASN A 246 -20.30 -11.52 15.45
CA ASN A 246 -21.06 -10.39 15.93
C ASN A 246 -20.63 -9.09 15.28
N CYS A 247 -21.57 -8.14 15.21
CA CYS A 247 -21.39 -6.83 14.63
C CYS A 247 -21.88 -5.79 15.65
N PHE A 248 -21.01 -4.87 16.09
CA PHE A 248 -21.32 -3.90 17.14
C PHE A 248 -21.22 -2.48 16.61
N GLY A 249 -22.23 -1.65 16.86
CA GLY A 249 -22.20 -0.24 16.49
C GLY A 249 -21.20 0.56 17.33
N THR A 250 -20.47 1.46 16.69
CA THR A 250 -19.57 2.45 17.29
C THR A 250 -19.69 3.77 16.54
N SER A 251 -19.42 4.89 17.20
CA SER A 251 -19.41 6.18 16.51
C SER A 251 -18.19 6.32 15.59
N PRO A 252 -18.34 6.90 14.39
CA PRO A 252 -17.21 7.19 13.52
C PRO A 252 -16.28 8.23 14.16
N SER A 253 -14.97 8.07 13.98
CA SER A 253 -14.02 9.07 14.44
C SER A 253 -13.97 10.24 13.45
N GLY A 254 -14.05 11.46 13.98
CA GLY A 254 -13.94 12.68 13.18
C GLY A 254 -12.58 12.85 12.48
N SER A 255 -11.56 12.10 12.91
CA SER A 255 -10.19 12.11 12.35
C SER A 255 -10.05 11.29 11.07
N TYR A 256 -11.09 10.57 10.64
CA TYR A 256 -11.04 9.73 9.45
C TYR A 256 -12.07 10.17 8.39
N ASP A 257 -11.69 9.96 7.13
CA ASP A 257 -12.62 9.89 6.01
C ASP A 257 -12.90 8.41 5.72
N TYR A 258 -14.17 8.08 5.48
CA TYR A 258 -14.62 6.73 5.22
C TYR A 258 -15.04 6.56 3.77
N TYR A 259 -14.81 5.39 3.20
CA TYR A 259 -15.09 5.08 1.80
C TYR A 259 -15.78 3.72 1.70
N THR A 260 -16.74 3.60 0.79
CA THR A 260 -17.23 2.28 0.40
C THR A 260 -16.12 1.49 -0.28
N VAL A 261 -16.13 0.17 -0.09
CA VAL A 261 -15.15 -0.73 -0.70
C VAL A 261 -15.83 -1.57 -1.78
N THR A 262 -15.25 -1.61 -2.98
CA THR A 262 -15.80 -2.38 -4.09
C THR A 262 -15.19 -3.79 -4.19
N SER A 263 -15.45 -4.47 -5.30
CA SER A 263 -14.85 -5.76 -5.62
C SER A 263 -13.32 -5.69 -5.71
N GLU A 264 -12.69 -6.81 -5.42
CA GLU A 264 -11.25 -6.98 -5.63
C GLU A 264 -10.90 -6.81 -7.11
N ILE A 265 -9.83 -6.06 -7.37
CA ILE A 265 -9.22 -5.93 -8.67
C ILE A 265 -8.30 -7.14 -8.87
N SER A 266 -8.43 -7.82 -10.00
CA SER A 266 -7.53 -8.95 -10.30
C SER A 266 -6.07 -8.48 -10.33
N PRO A 267 -5.14 -9.17 -9.66
CA PRO A 267 -3.70 -8.88 -9.75
C PRO A 267 -3.19 -8.83 -11.19
N THR A 268 -3.78 -9.62 -12.09
CA THR A 268 -3.40 -9.68 -13.51
C THR A 268 -3.60 -8.36 -14.25
N GLU A 269 -4.39 -7.43 -13.70
CA GLU A 269 -4.53 -6.11 -14.31
C GLU A 269 -3.33 -5.17 -14.05
N PHE A 270 -2.39 -5.58 -13.20
CA PHE A 270 -1.14 -4.85 -12.90
C PHE A 270 0.05 -5.51 -13.60
N VAL A 271 1.04 -4.72 -13.99
CA VAL A 271 2.22 -5.23 -14.70
C VAL A 271 3.08 -6.06 -13.75
N GLU A 272 3.34 -7.31 -14.14
CA GLU A 272 4.28 -8.22 -13.47
C GLU A 272 5.72 -7.80 -13.74
N SER A 273 6.58 -7.83 -12.72
CA SER A 273 8.02 -7.69 -12.86
C SER A 273 8.71 -9.04 -12.74
N SER A 274 9.78 -9.21 -13.51
CA SER A 274 10.76 -10.26 -13.29
C SER A 274 12.10 -9.63 -12.90
N THR A 275 12.78 -10.24 -11.94
CA THR A 275 14.11 -9.80 -11.48
C THR A 275 15.14 -10.80 -11.98
N THR A 276 16.10 -10.32 -12.76
CA THR A 276 17.28 -11.11 -13.17
C THR A 276 18.49 -10.53 -12.46
N THR A 277 19.12 -11.32 -11.59
CA THR A 277 20.38 -10.94 -10.95
C THR A 277 21.53 -11.38 -11.85
N VAL A 278 22.30 -10.42 -12.35
CA VAL A 278 23.54 -10.70 -13.08
C VAL A 278 24.70 -10.61 -12.08
N ILE A 279 25.39 -11.71 -11.85
CA ILE A 279 26.63 -11.75 -11.06
C ILE A 279 27.79 -11.66 -12.06
N THR A 280 28.46 -10.52 -12.11
CA THR A 280 29.74 -10.36 -12.81
C THR A 280 30.86 -10.82 -11.88
N ASN A 281 31.56 -11.89 -12.26
CA ASN A 281 32.78 -12.36 -11.59
C ASN A 281 34.00 -11.62 -12.11
#